data_AF-D5RNW7-F1
#
_entry.id   AF-D5RNW7-F1
#
_cell.length_a   1.000
_cell.length_b   1.000
_cell.length_c   1.000
_cell.angle_alpha   90.00
_cell.angle_beta   90.00
_cell.angle_gamma   90.00
#
_symmetry.space_group_name_H-M   'P 1'
#
loop_
_entity.id
_entity.type
_entity.pdbx_description
1 polymer ?
#
loop_
_entity_poly.entity_id
_entity_poly.type
_entity_poly.pdbx_seq_one_letter_code
_entity_poly.pdbx_strand_id
1 'polypeptide(L)'
;MARKQPRCRCRPSPPRRRLLLTAGAGLLALTLPEGGGFDLAAEWQDFRRRHVSPEGRILDDGQGGISHSEGQGYGLLLALEAGDRASFERIAAWTATALRRPGDALHAWRHAPGLPPDSNNASDGDLLIAWALLQGAARWRLPEAQQRASAIAADLLRLCTLEADGRLLLLPGAQGFTDRERILLNPSYYVFPAFLALAALGQGARWRRLAQDGVALLRQAQFGRWRLPADWFELPRSGGRPALSRAHPPRFSYDALRVPLHLAWAGLRQEPALRAAADFWYDPGNPYRPAWADLRTD
;
A
#
# COMPACT_ATOMS: atom_id res chain seq x y z
N MET A 1 4.96 17.21 62.28
CA MET A 1 6.16 17.36 63.13
C MET A 1 7.19 16.35 62.62
N ALA A 2 8.18 16.77 61.83
CA ALA A 2 9.55 17.16 62.21
C ALA A 2 10.53 16.10 61.62
N ARG A 3 11.20 16.41 60.49
CA ARG A 3 12.63 16.81 60.39
C ARG A 3 13.59 15.65 60.80
N LYS A 4 14.57 15.20 60.01
CA LYS A 4 15.70 15.98 59.43
C LYS A 4 16.61 15.04 58.59
N GLN A 5 17.12 15.54 57.46
CA GLN A 5 18.41 15.12 56.88
C GLN A 5 19.59 15.71 57.69
N PRO A 6 20.81 15.19 57.53
CA PRO A 6 21.92 15.98 56.94
C PRO A 6 22.87 15.09 56.08
N ARG A 7 23.81 15.50 55.23
CA ARG A 7 24.32 16.77 54.63
C ARG A 7 25.36 16.36 53.56
N CYS A 8 25.44 17.12 52.46
CA CYS A 8 26.53 17.10 51.47
C CYS A 8 27.88 17.57 52.04
N ARG A 9 29.02 17.12 51.46
CA ARG A 9 30.25 17.94 51.26
C ARG A 9 31.01 17.55 49.99
N CYS A 10 31.62 18.58 49.39
CA CYS A 10 32.21 18.67 48.05
C CYS A 10 33.71 18.29 47.96
N ARG A 11 34.10 17.85 46.75
CA ARG A 11 35.37 17.92 45.96
C ARG A 11 36.60 18.70 46.52
N PRO A 12 37.86 18.32 46.16
CA PRO A 12 38.51 18.75 44.90
C PRO A 12 39.48 17.75 44.21
N SER A 13 39.83 18.04 42.96
CA SER A 13 40.83 17.40 42.05
C SER A 13 42.03 18.36 41.80
N PRO A 14 43.01 18.07 40.90
CA PRO A 14 44.10 17.06 40.82
C PRO A 14 45.52 17.73 40.96
N PRO A 15 46.69 17.10 40.68
CA PRO A 15 47.32 17.26 39.34
C PRO A 15 48.31 16.17 38.80
N ARG A 16 48.31 16.03 37.46
CA ARG A 16 49.43 15.98 36.47
C ARG A 16 50.60 14.97 36.56
N ARG A 17 50.80 14.22 35.45
CA ARG A 17 51.99 14.10 34.55
C ARG A 17 51.59 13.17 33.37
N ARG A 18 51.36 13.61 32.11
CA ARG A 18 52.30 13.94 30.99
C ARG A 18 53.49 12.96 30.90
N LEU A 19 53.87 12.33 29.78
CA LEU A 19 53.54 12.41 28.34
C LEU A 19 54.23 11.23 27.60
N LEU A 20 53.89 11.04 26.31
CA LEU A 20 54.61 10.36 25.18
C LEU A 20 54.00 8.99 24.77
N LEU A 21 53.15 8.96 23.75
CA LEU A 21 53.45 8.88 22.29
C LEU A 21 54.04 7.52 21.88
N THR A 22 53.19 6.67 21.32
CA THR A 22 53.54 5.86 20.14
C THR A 22 52.32 5.78 19.23
N ALA A 23 52.57 6.05 17.96
CA ALA A 23 51.62 5.99 16.87
C ALA A 23 51.21 4.54 16.58
N GLY A 24 49.93 4.35 16.32
CA GLY A 24 49.36 3.10 15.81
C GLY A 24 48.12 3.44 15.01
N ALA A 25 48.34 3.87 13.75
CA ALA A 25 47.30 4.02 12.76
C ALA A 25 46.68 2.65 12.46
N GLY A 26 45.35 2.55 12.55
CA GLY A 26 44.68 1.29 12.26
C GLY A 26 43.25 1.16 12.78
N LEU A 27 42.45 2.24 12.77
CA LEU A 27 41.00 2.07 12.66
C LEU A 27 40.60 2.66 11.31
N LEU A 28 40.54 1.81 10.29
CA LEU A 28 39.55 2.02 9.24
C LEU A 28 38.19 1.86 9.92
N ALA A 29 37.68 2.96 10.47
CA ALA A 29 36.24 3.13 10.53
C ALA A 29 35.81 3.14 9.07
N LEU A 30 35.30 2.00 8.59
CA LEU A 30 34.46 1.97 7.41
C LEU A 30 33.26 2.84 7.75
N THR A 31 33.39 4.14 7.52
CA THR A 31 32.25 5.03 7.32
C THR A 31 31.59 4.51 6.06
N LEU A 32 30.66 3.57 6.23
CA LEU A 32 29.58 3.43 5.28
C LEU A 32 29.06 4.85 5.06
N PRO A 33 28.92 5.34 3.82
CA PRO A 33 28.19 6.57 3.62
C PRO A 33 26.85 6.37 4.32
N GLU A 34 26.50 7.26 5.23
CA GLU A 34 25.11 7.39 5.66
C GLU A 34 24.34 7.61 4.36
N GLY A 35 23.71 6.55 3.86
CA GLY A 35 22.84 6.64 2.70
C GLY A 35 21.84 7.73 3.01
N GLY A 36 21.78 8.75 2.16
CA GLY A 36 20.94 9.93 2.37
C GLY A 36 19.58 9.48 2.89
N GLY A 37 19.27 9.85 4.13
CA GLY A 37 18.04 9.42 4.78
C GLY A 37 16.85 9.82 3.90
N PHE A 38 15.87 8.93 3.79
CA PHE A 38 14.63 9.25 3.10
C PHE A 38 13.93 10.41 3.85
N ASP A 39 14.00 11.61 3.28
CA ASP A 39 13.32 12.79 3.80
C ASP A 39 11.89 12.82 3.24
N LEU A 40 10.98 12.17 3.94
CA LEU A 40 9.56 12.10 3.56
C LEU A 40 8.96 13.49 3.29
N ALA A 41 9.38 14.53 4.03
CA ALA A 41 8.86 15.87 3.82
C ALA A 41 9.34 16.44 2.49
N ALA A 42 10.63 16.33 2.18
CA ALA A 42 11.18 16.78 0.90
C ALA A 42 10.59 16.00 -0.29
N GLU A 43 10.49 14.67 -0.17
CA GLU A 43 9.90 13.79 -1.19
C GLU A 43 8.41 14.10 -1.42
N TRP A 44 7.64 14.33 -0.35
CA TRP A 44 6.25 14.77 -0.47
C TRP A 44 6.12 16.15 -1.15
N GLN A 45 6.97 17.12 -0.79
CA GLN A 45 6.92 18.45 -1.41
C GLN A 45 7.21 18.36 -2.91
N ASP A 46 8.17 17.53 -3.30
CA ASP A 46 8.51 17.30 -4.69
C ASP A 46 7.39 16.58 -5.46
N PHE A 47 6.85 15.50 -4.91
CA PHE A 47 5.68 14.82 -5.45
C PHE A 47 4.49 15.77 -5.62
N ARG A 48 4.17 16.56 -4.58
CA ARG A 48 3.06 17.51 -4.60
C ARG A 48 3.22 18.54 -5.70
N ARG A 49 4.41 19.11 -5.88
CA ARG A 49 4.68 20.09 -6.95
C ARG A 49 4.46 19.51 -8.34
N ARG A 50 4.81 18.25 -8.57
CA ARG A 50 4.74 17.62 -9.90
C ARG A 50 3.36 17.04 -10.20
N HIS A 51 2.72 16.43 -9.21
CA HIS A 51 1.58 15.55 -9.44
C HIS A 51 0.28 16.02 -8.78
N VAL A 52 0.31 16.95 -7.82
CA VAL A 52 -0.91 17.43 -7.15
C VAL A 52 -1.38 18.74 -7.77
N SER A 53 -2.53 18.73 -8.44
CA SER A 53 -3.11 19.94 -9.01
C SER A 53 -3.67 20.88 -7.93
N PRO A 54 -3.83 22.19 -8.23
CA PRO A 54 -4.42 23.15 -7.29
C PRO A 54 -5.83 22.77 -6.82
N GLU A 55 -6.56 21.99 -7.60
CA GLU A 55 -7.92 21.52 -7.30
C GLU A 55 -7.94 20.22 -6.48
N GLY A 56 -6.81 19.52 -6.34
CA GLY A 56 -6.69 18.28 -5.57
C GLY A 56 -6.61 16.99 -6.40
N ARG A 57 -6.33 17.09 -7.71
CA ARG A 57 -6.08 15.94 -8.57
C ARG A 57 -4.69 15.40 -8.36
N ILE A 58 -4.55 14.08 -8.38
CA ILE A 58 -3.29 13.40 -8.64
C ILE A 58 -3.20 13.17 -10.15
N LEU A 59 -2.20 13.75 -10.78
CA LEU A 59 -1.99 13.74 -12.22
C LEU A 59 -0.94 12.68 -12.59
N ASP A 60 -1.36 11.72 -13.41
CA ASP A 60 -0.46 10.79 -14.08
C ASP A 60 0.00 11.42 -15.41
N ASP A 61 1.16 12.07 -15.37
CA ASP A 61 1.80 12.71 -16.53
C ASP A 61 2.24 11.69 -17.61
N GLY A 62 2.59 10.47 -17.19
CA GLY A 62 2.86 9.35 -18.08
C GLY A 62 1.64 8.87 -18.88
N GLN A 63 0.43 9.18 -18.43
CA GLN A 63 -0.83 8.82 -19.09
C GLN A 63 -1.67 10.04 -19.51
N GLY A 64 -1.02 11.14 -19.88
CA GLY A 64 -1.71 12.30 -20.46
C GLY A 64 -2.48 13.14 -19.43
N GLY A 65 -2.06 13.10 -18.16
CA GLY A 65 -2.63 13.92 -17.10
C GLY A 65 -3.99 13.43 -16.60
N ILE A 66 -4.30 12.14 -16.76
CA ILE A 66 -5.49 11.53 -16.16
C ILE A 66 -5.33 11.36 -14.65
N SER A 67 -6.45 11.20 -13.95
CA SER A 67 -6.47 10.94 -12.51
C SER A 67 -7.19 9.63 -12.23
N HIS A 68 -6.63 8.81 -11.34
CA HIS A 68 -7.20 7.53 -10.96
C HIS A 68 -7.58 7.51 -9.49
N SER A 69 -8.58 6.71 -9.12
CA SER A 69 -8.92 6.45 -7.71
C SER A 69 -7.71 5.93 -6.91
N GLU A 70 -6.87 5.07 -7.50
CA GLU A 70 -5.59 4.60 -6.94
C GLU A 70 -4.66 5.78 -6.63
N GLY A 71 -4.44 6.66 -7.62
CA GLY A 71 -3.60 7.84 -7.47
C GLY A 71 -4.10 8.75 -6.34
N GLN A 72 -5.41 9.02 -6.31
CA GLN A 72 -6.03 9.79 -5.22
C GLN A 72 -5.80 9.12 -3.85
N GLY A 73 -5.99 7.80 -3.76
CA GLY A 73 -5.75 7.04 -2.53
C GLY A 73 -4.32 7.15 -2.02
N TYR A 74 -3.32 6.98 -2.89
CA TYR A 74 -1.92 7.20 -2.52
C TYR A 74 -1.62 8.66 -2.15
N GLY A 75 -2.15 9.62 -2.90
CA GLY A 75 -2.02 11.04 -2.58
C GLY A 75 -2.54 11.38 -1.19
N LEU A 76 -3.67 10.80 -0.78
CA LEU A 76 -4.21 10.94 0.58
C LEU A 76 -3.29 10.32 1.64
N LEU A 77 -2.79 9.10 1.41
CA LEU A 77 -1.86 8.44 2.36
C LEU A 77 -0.56 9.24 2.50
N LEU A 78 0.03 9.70 1.41
CA LEU A 78 1.26 10.49 1.42
C LEU A 78 1.06 11.84 2.13
N ALA A 79 -0.03 12.56 1.83
CA ALA A 79 -0.36 13.81 2.53
C ALA A 79 -0.57 13.59 4.03
N LEU A 80 -1.22 12.48 4.40
CA LEU A 80 -1.42 12.09 5.78
C LEU A 80 -0.10 11.82 6.51
N GLU A 81 0.79 11.01 5.93
CA GLU A 81 2.10 10.69 6.52
C GLU A 81 2.98 11.94 6.65
N ALA A 82 2.99 12.81 5.62
CA ALA A 82 3.69 14.09 5.65
C ALA A 82 3.05 15.13 6.60
N GLY A 83 1.86 14.87 7.15
CA GLY A 83 1.12 15.80 8.01
C GLY A 83 0.53 17.01 7.28
N ASP A 84 0.44 16.97 5.95
CA ASP A 84 -0.10 18.04 5.10
C ASP A 84 -1.63 17.96 5.02
N ARG A 85 -2.28 18.44 6.07
CA ARG A 85 -3.75 18.46 6.18
C ARG A 85 -4.43 19.21 5.03
N ALA A 86 -3.85 20.32 4.58
CA ALA A 86 -4.45 21.15 3.54
C ALA A 86 -4.49 20.42 2.19
N SER A 87 -3.42 19.69 1.85
CA SER A 87 -3.43 18.84 0.65
C SER A 87 -4.38 17.66 0.82
N PHE A 88 -4.40 17.02 1.99
CA PHE A 88 -5.32 15.91 2.27
C PHE A 88 -6.80 16.29 2.09
N GLU A 89 -7.26 17.38 2.72
CA GLU A 89 -8.65 17.81 2.64
C GLU A 89 -9.04 18.17 1.20
N ARG A 90 -8.12 18.78 0.46
CA ARG A 90 -8.34 19.15 -0.95
C ARG A 90 -8.44 17.92 -1.86
N ILE A 91 -7.51 16.99 -1.74
CA ILE A 91 -7.52 15.72 -2.48
C ILE A 91 -8.80 14.95 -2.14
N ALA A 92 -9.19 14.88 -0.86
CA ALA A 92 -10.40 14.20 -0.43
C ALA A 92 -11.68 14.85 -0.98
N ALA A 93 -11.75 16.18 -1.02
CA ALA A 93 -12.89 16.92 -1.58
C ALA A 93 -13.03 16.72 -3.09
N TRP A 94 -11.92 16.81 -3.84
CA TRP A 94 -11.92 16.53 -5.28
C TRP A 94 -12.34 15.09 -5.56
N THR A 95 -11.77 14.13 -4.83
CA THR A 95 -12.06 12.70 -5.01
C THR A 95 -13.55 12.39 -4.80
N ALA A 96 -14.14 12.91 -3.73
CA ALA A 96 -15.55 12.69 -3.39
C ALA A 96 -16.54 13.32 -4.38
N THR A 97 -16.10 14.29 -5.18
CA THR A 97 -16.95 15.01 -6.14
C THR A 97 -16.72 14.54 -7.57
N ALA A 98 -15.48 14.58 -8.04
CA ALA A 98 -15.12 14.29 -9.43
C ALA A 98 -15.14 12.79 -9.77
N LEU A 99 -14.88 11.91 -8.79
CA LEU A 99 -14.93 10.45 -8.97
C LEU A 99 -16.22 9.84 -8.42
N ARG A 100 -17.23 10.64 -8.09
CA ARG A 100 -18.47 10.12 -7.50
C ARG A 100 -19.18 9.16 -8.45
N ARG A 101 -19.59 8.00 -7.92
CA ARG A 101 -20.50 7.08 -8.59
C ARG A 101 -21.95 7.29 -8.16
N PRO A 102 -22.92 7.19 -9.08
CA PRO A 102 -24.33 7.15 -8.70
C PRO A 102 -24.68 5.81 -8.02
N GLY A 103 -25.33 5.88 -6.85
CA GLY A 103 -25.95 4.70 -6.21
C GLY A 103 -25.08 3.94 -5.19
N ASP A 104 -23.83 4.34 -5.00
CA ASP A 104 -22.93 3.80 -3.97
C ASP A 104 -21.90 4.84 -3.53
N ALA A 105 -21.09 4.49 -2.53
CA ALA A 105 -20.02 5.30 -1.98
C ALA A 105 -18.64 5.02 -2.63
N LEU A 106 -18.58 4.20 -3.67
CA LEU A 106 -17.33 3.88 -4.36
C LEU A 106 -16.97 4.98 -5.37
N HIS A 107 -15.76 4.90 -5.92
CA HIS A 107 -15.24 5.92 -6.84
C HIS A 107 -15.08 5.36 -8.25
N ALA A 108 -15.42 6.17 -9.26
CA ALA A 108 -15.07 5.89 -10.63
C ALA A 108 -13.55 5.77 -10.71
N TRP A 109 -13.07 4.70 -11.35
CA TRP A 109 -11.64 4.36 -11.29
C TRP A 109 -10.76 5.39 -12.00
N ARG A 110 -11.32 6.11 -12.98
CA ARG A 110 -10.61 7.07 -13.84
C ARG A 110 -11.43 8.33 -14.10
N HIS A 111 -10.75 9.47 -14.01
CA HIS A 111 -11.15 10.76 -14.55
C HIS A 111 -10.16 11.19 -15.63
N ALA A 112 -10.65 11.27 -16.86
CA ALA A 112 -9.87 11.72 -18.01
C ALA A 112 -10.67 12.81 -18.73
N PRO A 113 -10.27 14.09 -18.62
CA PRO A 113 -10.94 15.18 -19.31
C PRO A 113 -11.01 14.91 -20.83
N GLY A 114 -12.21 15.01 -21.40
CA GLY A 114 -12.43 14.80 -22.84
C GLY A 114 -12.66 13.35 -23.27
N LEU A 115 -12.58 12.37 -22.36
CA LEU A 115 -12.98 10.98 -22.62
C LEU A 115 -14.36 10.67 -22.02
N PRO A 116 -15.11 9.72 -22.59
CA PRO A 116 -16.35 9.24 -21.98
C PRO A 116 -16.11 8.74 -20.55
N PRO A 117 -17.02 9.06 -19.61
CA PRO A 117 -16.89 8.59 -18.24
C PRO A 117 -17.01 7.06 -18.19
N ASP A 118 -16.03 6.42 -17.54
CA ASP A 118 -16.18 5.04 -17.10
C ASP A 118 -16.64 5.08 -15.65
N SER A 119 -17.85 4.60 -15.40
CA SER A 119 -18.41 4.62 -14.06
C SER A 119 -17.88 3.50 -13.18
N ASN A 120 -17.21 2.46 -13.72
CA ASN A 120 -16.73 1.32 -12.93
C ASN A 120 -15.72 1.75 -11.86
N ASN A 121 -15.60 1.00 -10.77
CA ASN A 121 -14.63 1.27 -9.71
C ASN A 121 -13.41 0.35 -9.81
N ALA A 122 -12.34 0.74 -9.12
CA ALA A 122 -11.19 -0.12 -8.83
C ALA A 122 -11.10 -0.28 -7.30
N SER A 123 -11.20 -1.51 -6.81
CA SER A 123 -11.39 -1.77 -5.38
C SER A 123 -10.15 -1.41 -4.54
N ASP A 124 -8.95 -1.45 -5.13
CA ASP A 124 -7.72 -0.99 -4.50
C ASP A 124 -7.72 0.52 -4.25
N GLY A 125 -8.14 1.31 -5.25
CA GLY A 125 -8.31 2.76 -5.10
C GLY A 125 -9.31 3.09 -3.98
N ASP A 126 -10.46 2.43 -3.99
CA ASP A 126 -11.46 2.58 -2.92
C ASP A 126 -10.93 2.17 -1.53
N LEU A 127 -10.14 1.09 -1.44
CA LEU A 127 -9.50 0.66 -0.19
C LEU A 127 -8.49 1.70 0.32
N LEU A 128 -7.64 2.22 -0.55
CA LEU A 128 -6.65 3.24 -0.22
C LEU A 128 -7.33 4.53 0.25
N ILE A 129 -8.38 4.98 -0.45
CA ILE A 129 -9.16 6.16 -0.09
C ILE A 129 -9.84 5.96 1.28
N ALA A 130 -10.55 4.84 1.47
CA ALA A 130 -11.23 4.55 2.74
C ALA A 130 -10.25 4.50 3.91
N TRP A 131 -9.10 3.84 3.71
CA TRP A 131 -8.06 3.73 4.72
C TRP A 131 -7.46 5.10 5.07
N ALA A 132 -7.09 5.91 4.07
CA ALA A 132 -6.54 7.24 4.31
C ALA A 132 -7.55 8.16 5.01
N LEU A 133 -8.82 8.12 4.61
CA LEU A 133 -9.90 8.88 5.25
C LEU A 133 -10.11 8.49 6.71
N LEU A 134 -10.08 7.19 7.02
CA LEU A 134 -10.20 6.70 8.39
C LEU A 134 -9.04 7.21 9.27
N GLN A 135 -7.81 7.09 8.77
CA GLN A 135 -6.61 7.51 9.49
C GLN A 135 -6.54 9.03 9.65
N GLY A 136 -6.87 9.79 8.60
CA GLY A 136 -6.96 11.25 8.64
C GLY A 136 -8.06 11.74 9.57
N ALA A 137 -9.21 11.05 9.63
CA ALA A 137 -10.27 11.34 10.58
C ALA A 137 -9.80 11.20 12.02
N ALA A 138 -9.05 10.14 12.34
CA ALA A 138 -8.48 9.95 13.66
C ALA A 138 -7.42 11.02 13.98
N ARG A 139 -6.52 11.33 13.04
CA ARG A 139 -5.42 12.30 13.23
C ARG A 139 -5.92 13.73 13.43
N TRP A 140 -6.90 14.17 12.65
CA TRP A 140 -7.35 15.57 12.62
C TRP A 140 -8.77 15.79 13.13
N ARG A 141 -9.43 14.75 13.68
CA ARG A 141 -10.79 14.78 14.22
C ARG A 141 -11.83 15.24 13.19
N LEU A 142 -11.84 14.59 12.03
CA LEU A 142 -12.72 14.90 10.89
C LEU A 142 -13.91 13.91 10.83
N PRO A 143 -15.07 14.19 11.45
CA PRO A 143 -16.18 13.24 11.50
C PRO A 143 -16.72 12.88 10.11
N GLU A 144 -16.77 13.84 9.18
CA GLU A 144 -17.20 13.60 7.79
C GLU A 144 -16.25 12.63 7.04
N ALA A 145 -14.94 12.66 7.32
CA ALA A 145 -14.00 11.71 6.75
C ALA A 145 -14.23 10.29 7.29
N GLN A 146 -14.53 10.16 8.60
CA GLN A 146 -14.87 8.86 9.19
C GLN A 146 -16.19 8.28 8.64
N GLN A 147 -17.20 9.13 8.44
CA GLN A 147 -18.47 8.71 7.83
C GLN A 147 -18.26 8.21 6.40
N ARG A 148 -17.51 8.95 5.58
CA ARG A 148 -17.17 8.53 4.22
C ARG A 148 -16.35 7.24 4.20
N ALA A 149 -15.33 7.11 5.03
CA ALA A 149 -14.55 5.87 5.14
C ALA A 149 -15.44 4.67 5.48
N SER A 150 -16.39 4.84 6.41
CA SER A 150 -17.35 3.80 6.79
C SER A 150 -18.30 3.41 5.66
N ALA A 151 -18.78 4.39 4.89
CA ALA A 151 -19.64 4.15 3.73
C ALA A 151 -18.90 3.39 2.61
N ILE A 152 -17.68 3.83 2.27
CA ILE A 152 -16.85 3.15 1.26
C ILE A 152 -16.55 1.71 1.69
N ALA A 153 -16.16 1.50 2.95
CA ALA A 153 -15.86 0.18 3.49
C ALA A 153 -17.09 -0.76 3.44
N ALA A 154 -18.28 -0.24 3.78
CA ALA A 154 -19.50 -1.03 3.68
C ALA A 154 -19.83 -1.43 2.23
N ASP A 155 -19.65 -0.51 1.28
CA ASP A 155 -19.92 -0.76 -0.13
C ASP A 155 -18.88 -1.67 -0.79
N LEU A 156 -17.60 -1.59 -0.40
CA LEU A 156 -16.58 -2.57 -0.82
C LEU A 156 -16.98 -4.00 -0.45
N LEU A 157 -17.41 -4.22 0.80
CA LEU A 157 -17.88 -5.54 1.26
C LEU A 157 -19.18 -5.97 0.59
N ARG A 158 -20.00 -5.04 0.12
CA ARG A 158 -21.30 -5.32 -0.53
C ARG A 158 -21.16 -5.60 -2.02
N LEU A 159 -20.32 -4.83 -2.72
CA LEU A 159 -20.26 -4.78 -4.17
C LEU A 159 -19.00 -5.44 -4.76
N CYS A 160 -17.90 -5.46 -4.01
CA CYS A 160 -16.61 -5.93 -4.50
C CYS A 160 -16.14 -7.19 -3.76
N THR A 161 -17.03 -7.95 -3.12
CA THR A 161 -16.67 -9.25 -2.56
C THR A 161 -17.55 -10.38 -3.07
N LEU A 162 -16.97 -11.57 -3.15
CA LEU A 162 -17.63 -12.78 -3.63
C LEU A 162 -17.26 -13.97 -2.76
N GLU A 163 -18.26 -14.73 -2.31
CA GLU A 163 -18.05 -16.07 -1.75
C GLU A 163 -17.86 -17.08 -2.88
N ALA A 164 -16.72 -17.77 -2.91
CA ALA A 164 -16.46 -18.84 -3.88
C ALA A 164 -15.52 -19.89 -3.26
N ASP A 165 -15.87 -21.17 -3.42
CA ASP A 165 -15.06 -22.30 -2.92
C ASP A 165 -14.66 -22.15 -1.43
N GLY A 166 -15.62 -21.73 -0.60
CA GLY A 166 -15.42 -21.52 0.84
C GLY A 166 -14.55 -20.31 1.22
N ARG A 167 -14.18 -19.45 0.27
CA ARG A 167 -13.36 -18.24 0.49
C ARG A 167 -14.14 -16.97 0.20
N LEU A 168 -13.87 -15.92 0.97
CA LEU A 168 -14.29 -14.57 0.65
C LEU A 168 -13.19 -13.91 -0.19
N LEU A 169 -13.53 -13.59 -1.43
CA LEU A 169 -12.62 -12.98 -2.39
C LEU A 169 -12.91 -11.48 -2.51
N LEU A 170 -11.86 -10.68 -2.69
CA LEU A 170 -11.99 -9.30 -3.15
C LEU A 170 -11.95 -9.29 -4.68
N LEU A 171 -13.03 -8.82 -5.31
CA LEU A 171 -13.09 -8.57 -6.74
C LEU A 171 -12.40 -7.24 -7.07
N PRO A 172 -11.68 -7.15 -8.20
CA PRO A 172 -10.98 -5.91 -8.58
C PRO A 172 -11.87 -4.69 -8.82
N GLY A 173 -13.17 -4.90 -9.02
CA GLY A 173 -14.19 -3.87 -9.12
C GLY A 173 -15.58 -4.49 -9.11
N ALA A 174 -16.61 -3.66 -9.07
CA ALA A 174 -18.00 -4.10 -8.96
C ALA A 174 -18.51 -4.84 -10.21
N GLN A 175 -17.89 -4.61 -11.38
CA GLN A 175 -18.32 -5.19 -12.66
C GLN A 175 -17.13 -5.65 -13.50
N GLY A 176 -17.32 -6.72 -14.27
CA GLY A 176 -16.37 -7.17 -15.31
C GLY A 176 -15.36 -8.26 -14.90
N PHE A 177 -15.33 -8.66 -13.63
CA PHE A 177 -14.29 -9.58 -13.11
C PHE A 177 -14.76 -11.00 -12.83
N THR A 178 -16.00 -11.34 -13.22
CA THR A 178 -16.54 -12.68 -13.06
C THR A 178 -17.36 -13.06 -14.28
N ASP A 179 -17.25 -14.31 -14.73
CA ASP A 179 -18.15 -14.91 -15.69
C ASP A 179 -18.76 -16.22 -15.13
N ARG A 180 -19.27 -17.10 -16.00
CA ARG A 180 -19.87 -18.40 -15.60
C ARG A 180 -18.83 -19.44 -15.17
N GLU A 181 -17.61 -19.31 -15.65
CA GLU A 181 -16.53 -20.29 -15.46
C GLU A 181 -15.45 -19.79 -14.50
N ARG A 182 -15.18 -18.48 -14.47
CA ARG A 182 -13.98 -17.91 -13.87
C ARG A 182 -14.23 -16.64 -13.07
N ILE A 183 -13.30 -16.39 -12.16
CA ILE A 183 -13.18 -15.18 -11.36
C ILE A 183 -11.79 -14.62 -11.64
N LEU A 184 -11.71 -13.43 -12.23
CA LEU A 184 -10.46 -12.73 -12.50
C LEU A 184 -10.09 -11.89 -11.27
N LEU A 185 -8.87 -12.08 -10.78
CA LEU A 185 -8.38 -11.43 -9.57
C LEU A 185 -7.04 -10.75 -9.83
N ASN A 186 -6.83 -9.63 -9.13
CA ASN A 186 -5.55 -8.94 -9.05
C ASN A 186 -5.03 -9.03 -7.61
N PRO A 187 -3.96 -9.78 -7.33
CA PRO A 187 -3.43 -9.92 -5.97
C PRO A 187 -2.91 -8.59 -5.41
N SER A 188 -2.51 -7.65 -6.26
CA SER A 188 -2.02 -6.34 -5.82
C SER A 188 -3.11 -5.51 -5.14
N TYR A 189 -4.39 -5.81 -5.40
CA TYR A 189 -5.53 -5.11 -4.82
C TYR A 189 -5.82 -5.54 -3.37
N TYR A 190 -5.17 -6.59 -2.89
CA TYR A 190 -5.22 -7.01 -1.49
C TYR A 190 -4.32 -6.10 -0.66
N VAL A 191 -4.79 -4.87 -0.42
CA VAL A 191 -4.13 -3.87 0.44
C VAL A 191 -4.29 -4.29 1.91
N PHE A 192 -3.54 -5.32 2.34
CA PHE A 192 -3.61 -5.89 3.69
C PHE A 192 -3.58 -4.86 4.84
N PRO A 193 -2.74 -3.80 4.84
CA PRO A 193 -2.79 -2.80 5.92
C PRO A 193 -4.14 -2.06 5.96
N ALA A 194 -4.79 -1.83 4.81
CA ALA A 194 -6.12 -1.25 4.76
C ALA A 194 -7.17 -2.20 5.35
N PHE A 195 -7.11 -3.51 5.06
CA PHE A 195 -8.04 -4.48 5.67
C PHE A 195 -7.94 -4.48 7.20
N LEU A 196 -6.71 -4.43 7.74
CA LEU A 196 -6.48 -4.40 9.18
C LEU A 196 -7.05 -3.12 9.82
N ALA A 197 -6.87 -1.97 9.17
CA ALA A 197 -7.41 -0.70 9.65
C ALA A 197 -8.94 -0.66 9.57
N LEU A 198 -9.51 -1.06 8.43
CA LEU A 198 -10.97 -1.06 8.20
C LEU A 198 -11.69 -2.10 9.06
N ALA A 199 -11.01 -3.13 9.56
CA ALA A 199 -11.57 -4.09 10.50
C ALA A 199 -11.97 -3.47 11.87
N ALA A 200 -11.53 -2.25 12.16
CA ALA A 200 -11.98 -1.46 13.31
C ALA A 200 -13.36 -0.79 13.08
N LEU A 201 -13.85 -0.77 11.84
CA LEU A 201 -15.18 -0.29 11.48
C LEU A 201 -16.22 -1.42 11.58
N GLY A 202 -17.43 -1.18 11.04
CA GLY A 202 -18.48 -2.19 10.93
C GLY A 202 -18.05 -3.43 10.12
N GLN A 203 -18.64 -4.58 10.42
CA GLN A 203 -18.36 -5.88 9.77
C GLN A 203 -16.88 -6.34 9.85
N GLY A 204 -16.14 -5.95 10.90
CA GLY A 204 -14.72 -6.28 11.06
C GLY A 204 -14.35 -7.77 10.94
N ALA A 205 -15.28 -8.70 11.23
CA ALA A 205 -15.07 -10.12 11.00
C ALA A 205 -14.89 -10.47 9.51
N ARG A 206 -15.63 -9.82 8.60
CA ARG A 206 -15.50 -10.03 7.16
C ARG A 206 -14.18 -9.47 6.63
N TRP A 207 -13.74 -8.31 7.13
CA TRP A 207 -12.42 -7.74 6.81
C TRP A 207 -11.26 -8.65 7.25
N ARG A 208 -11.34 -9.20 8.47
CA ARG A 208 -10.35 -10.17 8.95
C ARG A 208 -10.36 -11.44 8.10
N ARG A 209 -11.54 -11.92 7.68
CA ARG A 209 -11.64 -13.07 6.78
C ARG A 209 -11.06 -12.78 5.38
N LEU A 210 -11.33 -11.61 4.78
CA LEU A 210 -10.69 -11.19 3.53
C LEU A 210 -9.17 -11.23 3.61
N ALA A 211 -8.59 -10.74 4.72
CA ALA A 211 -7.14 -10.79 4.91
C ALA A 211 -6.62 -12.22 5.00
N GLN A 212 -7.29 -13.09 5.77
CA GLN A 212 -6.93 -14.50 5.93
C GLN A 212 -7.03 -15.28 4.61
N ASP A 213 -8.16 -15.16 3.92
CA ASP A 213 -8.43 -15.84 2.65
C ASP A 213 -7.51 -15.31 1.55
N GLY A 214 -7.21 -14.00 1.54
CA GLY A 214 -6.25 -13.37 0.64
C GLY A 214 -4.83 -13.90 0.80
N VAL A 215 -4.32 -14.03 2.02
CA VAL A 215 -3.01 -14.65 2.28
C VAL A 215 -3.01 -16.12 1.86
N ALA A 216 -4.07 -16.88 2.19
CA ALA A 216 -4.19 -18.27 1.79
C ALA A 216 -4.23 -18.44 0.26
N LEU A 217 -4.83 -17.48 -0.44
CA LEU A 217 -4.88 -17.43 -1.90
C LEU A 217 -3.51 -17.12 -2.51
N LEU A 218 -2.78 -16.14 -1.98
CA LEU A 218 -1.41 -15.81 -2.43
C LEU A 218 -0.44 -16.98 -2.29
N ARG A 219 -0.59 -17.80 -1.25
CA ARG A 219 0.21 -19.02 -1.07
C ARG A 219 -0.05 -20.09 -2.15
N GLN A 220 -1.21 -20.03 -2.79
CA GLN A 220 -1.59 -20.94 -3.89
C GLN A 220 -1.29 -20.33 -5.27
N ALA A 221 -1.39 -19.01 -5.41
CA ALA A 221 -1.22 -18.27 -6.65
C ALA A 221 0.26 -17.91 -6.91
N GLN A 222 1.09 -18.94 -7.02
CA GLN A 222 2.52 -18.80 -7.30
C GLN A 222 2.86 -19.44 -8.64
N PHE A 223 3.57 -18.71 -9.49
CA PHE A 223 3.85 -19.11 -10.87
C PHE A 223 5.32 -18.93 -11.22
N GLY A 224 5.77 -19.61 -12.28
CA GLY A 224 7.15 -19.55 -12.73
C GLY A 224 8.17 -20.21 -11.80
N ARG A 225 9.44 -20.26 -12.22
CA ARG A 225 10.58 -20.80 -11.44
C ARG A 225 10.76 -20.08 -10.13
N TRP A 226 10.48 -18.77 -10.13
CA TRP A 226 10.62 -17.90 -8.97
C TRP A 226 9.44 -18.00 -8.00
N ARG A 227 8.34 -18.67 -8.37
CA ARG A 227 7.12 -18.78 -7.56
C ARG A 227 6.52 -17.41 -7.20
N LEU A 228 6.53 -16.50 -8.18
CA LEU A 228 6.06 -15.12 -8.05
C LEU A 228 4.53 -15.03 -8.13
N PRO A 229 3.91 -14.03 -7.50
CA PRO A 229 2.53 -13.66 -7.80
C PRO A 229 2.42 -13.08 -9.22
N ALA A 230 1.30 -13.33 -9.92
CA ALA A 230 1.01 -12.69 -11.21
C ALA A 230 0.32 -11.33 -11.01
N ASP A 231 0.41 -10.44 -11.99
CA ASP A 231 -0.40 -9.21 -12.02
C ASP A 231 -1.89 -9.54 -12.00
N TRP A 232 -2.26 -10.58 -12.76
CA TRP A 232 -3.63 -11.07 -12.88
C TRP A 232 -3.64 -12.59 -12.95
N PHE A 233 -4.53 -13.21 -12.19
CA PHE A 233 -4.79 -14.65 -12.25
C PHE A 233 -6.28 -14.95 -12.18
N GLU A 234 -6.66 -16.15 -12.59
CA GLU A 234 -8.04 -16.61 -12.62
C GLU A 234 -8.25 -17.77 -11.65
N LEU A 235 -9.40 -17.76 -10.97
CA LEU A 235 -9.91 -18.90 -10.22
C LEU A 235 -11.08 -19.55 -10.97
N PRO A 236 -11.12 -20.89 -11.10
CA PRO A 236 -12.32 -21.58 -11.55
C PRO A 236 -13.47 -21.40 -10.53
N ARG A 237 -14.68 -21.10 -11.00
CA ARG A 237 -15.86 -20.98 -10.12
C ARG A 237 -16.28 -22.29 -9.49
N SER A 238 -15.95 -23.41 -10.13
CA SER A 238 -16.16 -24.76 -9.60
C SER A 238 -15.21 -25.13 -8.45
N GLY A 239 -14.29 -24.24 -8.07
CA GLY A 239 -13.18 -24.55 -7.19
C GLY A 239 -11.99 -25.13 -7.95
N GLY A 240 -10.80 -25.02 -7.35
CA GLY A 240 -9.54 -25.47 -7.95
C GLY A 240 -8.37 -24.54 -7.68
N ARG A 241 -7.27 -24.76 -8.40
CA ARG A 241 -6.04 -23.96 -8.26
C ARG A 241 -6.10 -22.67 -9.10
N PRO A 242 -5.45 -21.59 -8.64
CA PRO A 242 -5.18 -20.42 -9.47
C PRO A 242 -4.47 -20.78 -10.77
N ALA A 243 -4.86 -20.11 -11.86
CA ALA A 243 -4.20 -20.22 -13.16
C ALA A 243 -3.84 -18.81 -13.67
N LEU A 244 -2.77 -18.70 -14.47
CA LEU A 244 -2.43 -17.45 -15.14
C LEU A 244 -3.62 -16.95 -15.97
N SER A 245 -3.86 -15.63 -15.93
CA SER A 245 -4.96 -15.05 -16.70
C SER A 245 -4.80 -15.29 -18.20
N ARG A 246 -5.93 -15.50 -18.87
CA ARG A 246 -6.02 -15.57 -20.34
C ARG A 246 -6.14 -14.19 -20.97
N ALA A 247 -6.65 -13.21 -20.22
CA ALA A 247 -6.91 -11.86 -20.69
C ALA A 247 -5.71 -10.90 -20.51
N HIS A 248 -4.75 -11.27 -19.67
CA HIS A 248 -3.59 -10.43 -19.33
C HIS A 248 -2.26 -11.11 -19.64
N PRO A 249 -1.19 -10.34 -19.92
CA PRO A 249 0.16 -10.89 -20.00
C PRO A 249 0.51 -11.69 -18.74
N PRO A 250 1.11 -12.88 -18.88
CA PRO A 250 1.42 -13.75 -17.76
C PRO A 250 2.67 -13.26 -16.99
N ARG A 251 2.58 -12.11 -16.33
CA ARG A 251 3.75 -11.43 -15.75
C ARG A 251 3.63 -11.20 -14.26
N PHE A 252 4.79 -11.15 -13.61
CA PHE A 252 5.00 -10.36 -12.39
C PHE A 252 5.54 -9.01 -12.86
N SER A 253 4.75 -7.93 -12.73
CA SER A 253 5.18 -6.59 -13.18
C SER A 253 4.61 -5.46 -12.30
N TYR A 254 4.10 -4.39 -12.91
CA TYR A 254 3.73 -3.13 -12.28
C TYR A 254 2.58 -3.26 -11.28
N ASP A 255 1.72 -4.26 -11.43
CA ASP A 255 0.71 -4.55 -10.43
C ASP A 255 1.29 -5.43 -9.32
N ALA A 256 1.83 -6.59 -9.68
CA ALA A 256 2.27 -7.61 -8.75
C ALA A 256 3.41 -7.15 -7.84
N LEU A 257 4.20 -6.14 -8.23
CA LEU A 257 5.22 -5.56 -7.36
C LEU A 257 4.64 -4.94 -6.07
N ARG A 258 3.35 -4.56 -6.06
CA ARG A 258 2.71 -4.04 -4.84
C ARG A 258 2.35 -5.15 -3.85
N VAL A 259 2.30 -6.41 -4.28
CA VAL A 259 2.05 -7.57 -3.38
C VAL A 259 3.11 -7.67 -2.27
N PRO A 260 4.43 -7.75 -2.55
CA PRO A 260 5.45 -7.75 -1.49
C PRO A 260 5.42 -6.47 -0.65
N LEU A 261 5.11 -5.31 -1.24
CA LEU A 261 4.94 -4.07 -0.50
C LEU A 261 3.81 -4.17 0.54
N HIS A 262 2.60 -4.58 0.12
CA HIS A 262 1.45 -4.69 1.02
C HIS A 262 1.64 -5.74 2.11
N LEU A 263 2.29 -6.87 1.78
CA LEU A 263 2.68 -7.89 2.77
C LEU A 263 3.67 -7.33 3.79
N ALA A 264 4.74 -6.65 3.34
CA ALA A 264 5.72 -6.04 4.23
C ALA A 264 5.09 -4.98 5.14
N TRP A 265 4.21 -4.15 4.58
CA TRP A 265 3.52 -3.07 5.29
C TRP A 265 2.57 -3.62 6.36
N ALA A 266 1.89 -4.73 6.10
CA ALA A 266 1.08 -5.44 7.09
C ALA A 266 1.89 -6.28 8.10
N GLY A 267 3.22 -6.28 8.03
CA GLY A 267 4.09 -7.07 8.91
C GLY A 267 4.18 -8.56 8.54
N LEU A 268 3.63 -8.97 7.40
CA LEU A 268 3.58 -10.35 6.89
C LEU A 268 4.87 -10.72 6.14
N ARG A 269 6.02 -10.40 6.73
CA ARG A 269 7.35 -10.51 6.08
C ARG A 269 7.78 -11.93 5.73
N GLN A 270 7.15 -12.93 6.33
CA GLN A 270 7.47 -14.34 6.12
C GLN A 270 6.65 -14.99 4.99
N GLU A 271 5.71 -14.26 4.39
CA GLU A 271 4.86 -14.84 3.35
C GLU A 271 5.66 -15.19 2.09
N PRO A 272 5.41 -16.37 1.49
CA PRO A 272 6.17 -16.86 0.34
C PRO A 272 6.25 -15.91 -0.84
N ALA A 273 5.17 -15.17 -1.14
CA ALA A 273 5.14 -14.22 -2.25
C ALA A 273 6.14 -13.06 -2.07
N LEU A 274 6.33 -12.58 -0.83
CA LEU A 274 7.32 -11.54 -0.54
C LEU A 274 8.74 -12.07 -0.69
N ARG A 275 8.99 -13.26 -0.11
CA ARG A 275 10.31 -13.91 -0.20
C ARG A 275 10.69 -14.22 -1.64
N ALA A 276 9.75 -14.77 -2.42
CA ALA A 276 9.93 -15.03 -3.85
C ALA A 276 10.30 -13.77 -4.64
N ALA A 277 9.63 -12.64 -4.37
CA ALA A 277 9.96 -11.36 -5.02
C ALA A 277 11.36 -10.86 -4.62
N ALA A 278 11.75 -11.01 -3.35
CA ALA A 278 13.10 -10.70 -2.91
C ALA A 278 14.15 -11.60 -3.59
N ASP A 279 13.93 -12.91 -3.63
CA ASP A 279 14.83 -13.87 -4.29
C ASP A 279 14.99 -13.53 -5.78
N PHE A 280 13.90 -13.17 -6.46
CA PHE A 280 13.92 -12.71 -7.84
C PHE A 280 14.76 -11.43 -8.03
N TRP A 281 14.53 -10.38 -7.24
CA TRP A 281 15.24 -9.10 -7.41
C TRP A 281 16.70 -9.14 -6.98
N TYR A 282 17.04 -10.00 -6.03
CA TYR A 282 18.40 -10.11 -5.47
C TYR A 282 19.18 -11.32 -5.98
N ASP A 283 18.65 -12.05 -6.97
CA ASP A 283 19.37 -13.14 -7.60
C ASP A 283 20.70 -12.65 -8.19
N PRO A 284 21.86 -13.25 -7.86
CA PRO A 284 23.15 -12.85 -8.39
C PRO A 284 23.29 -13.00 -9.92
N GLY A 285 22.43 -13.80 -10.55
CA GLY A 285 22.36 -13.94 -12.00
C GLY A 285 21.70 -12.76 -12.71
N ASN A 286 21.02 -11.88 -11.99
CA ASN A 286 20.41 -10.67 -12.53
C ASN A 286 21.42 -9.49 -12.48
N PRO A 287 21.91 -8.99 -13.63
CA PRO A 287 22.88 -7.88 -13.64
C PRO A 287 22.27 -6.56 -13.14
N TYR A 288 20.94 -6.43 -13.20
CA TYR A 288 20.15 -5.34 -12.66
C TYR A 288 18.85 -5.92 -12.10
N ARG A 289 18.19 -5.19 -11.19
CA ARG A 289 16.87 -5.58 -10.69
C ARG A 289 15.87 -5.58 -11.86
N PRO A 290 15.29 -6.73 -12.25
CA PRO A 290 14.40 -6.75 -13.40
C PRO A 290 13.10 -6.01 -13.08
N ALA A 291 12.56 -5.30 -14.07
CA ALA A 291 11.29 -4.60 -13.94
C ALA A 291 10.09 -5.56 -13.91
N TRP A 292 10.21 -6.71 -14.57
CA TRP A 292 9.18 -7.74 -14.66
C TRP A 292 9.77 -9.11 -14.98
N ALA A 293 8.99 -10.18 -14.78
CA ALA A 293 9.29 -11.56 -15.19
C ALA A 293 8.12 -12.14 -16.00
N ASP A 294 8.41 -12.98 -17.01
CA ASP A 294 7.37 -13.76 -17.70
C ASP A 294 7.18 -15.11 -16.99
N LEU A 295 6.01 -15.33 -16.41
CA LEU A 295 5.72 -16.45 -15.51
C LEU A 295 5.55 -17.79 -16.24
N ARG A 296 5.68 -17.82 -17.57
CA ARG A 296 5.72 -19.07 -18.36
C ARG A 296 7.14 -19.53 -18.62
N THR A 297 8.10 -18.60 -18.71
CA THR A 297 9.48 -18.90 -19.11
C THR A 297 10.49 -18.66 -17.99
N ASP A 298 10.18 -17.75 -17.07
CA ASP A 298 10.88 -17.57 -15.80
C ASP A 298 10.17 -18.36 -14.72
#